data_AF-A0A7V7NUG8-F1
#
_entry.id   AF-A0A7V7NUG8-F1
#
_cell.length_a   1.000
_cell.length_b   1.000
_cell.length_c   1.000
_cell.angle_alpha   90.00
_cell.angle_beta   90.00
_cell.angle_gamma   90.00
#
_symmetry.space_group_name_H-M   'P 1'
#
loop_
_entity.id
_entity.type
_entity.pdbx_description
1 polymer ?
#
loop_
_entity_poly.entity_id
_entity_poly.type
_entity_poly.pdbx_seq_one_letter_code
_entity_poly.pdbx_strand_id
1 'polypeptide(L)'
;MKALTPLILTMSLSAVITGCGGGGGDGGSTSGGSSSSSEEPEPEIATVIEPIATVNLFSDIVVPGNFDWSSSKTLTITVDITSSFSLRDGKQRCIRGSHIIDLYNTSDPKNPVHYYTGLSDRHGHLTDVFTFPAHWKSLNIIANVNGQKCTSTYTLDEIETVLIVSCGIVLEED
;
A
#
# COMPACT_ATOMS: atom_id res chain seq x y z
N MET A 1 -2.33 -54.77 9.46
CA MET A 1 -3.34 -53.77 9.05
C MET A 1 -4.11 -53.38 10.30
N LYS A 2 -4.02 -52.12 10.76
CA LYS A 2 -4.81 -51.59 11.89
C LYS A 2 -5.54 -50.33 11.39
N ALA A 3 -6.81 -50.21 11.73
CA ALA A 3 -7.71 -49.22 11.15
C ALA A 3 -7.43 -47.79 11.65
N LEU A 4 -7.59 -46.82 10.75
CA LEU A 4 -7.60 -45.40 11.07
C LEU A 4 -9.03 -44.98 11.43
N THR A 5 -9.19 -44.32 12.58
CA THR A 5 -10.47 -43.72 13.00
C THR A 5 -10.46 -42.23 12.62
N PRO A 6 -11.40 -41.74 11.80
CA PRO A 6 -11.43 -40.33 11.43
C PRO A 6 -12.03 -39.48 12.56
N LEU A 7 -11.25 -38.52 13.07
CA LEU A 7 -11.75 -37.48 13.98
C LEU A 7 -12.42 -36.38 13.15
N ILE A 8 -13.76 -36.35 13.13
CA ILE A 8 -14.53 -35.27 12.49
C ILE A 8 -14.65 -34.11 13.49
N LEU A 9 -13.94 -33.00 13.21
CA LEU A 9 -14.01 -31.78 14.03
C LEU A 9 -14.97 -30.77 13.39
N THR A 10 -16.21 -30.71 13.89
CA THR A 10 -17.22 -29.74 13.47
C THR A 10 -16.92 -28.35 14.03
N MET A 11 -16.44 -27.45 13.17
CA MET A 11 -16.30 -26.02 13.47
C MET A 11 -17.57 -25.26 13.04
N SER A 12 -18.42 -24.91 14.00
CA SER A 12 -19.58 -24.04 13.79
C SER A 12 -19.15 -22.57 13.78
N LEU A 13 -19.18 -21.93 12.61
CA LEU A 13 -18.78 -20.53 12.43
C LEU A 13 -20.00 -19.59 12.57
N SER A 14 -20.14 -18.94 13.73
CA SER A 14 -21.22 -17.97 14.00
C SER A 14 -20.70 -16.54 13.96
N ALA A 15 -20.71 -15.92 12.78
CA ALA A 15 -20.40 -14.50 12.63
C ALA A 15 -21.66 -13.64 12.85
N VAL A 16 -21.74 -12.95 13.99
CA VAL A 16 -22.77 -11.93 14.23
C VAL A 16 -22.40 -10.63 13.51
N ILE A 17 -23.27 -10.17 12.63
CA ILE A 17 -23.11 -8.89 11.92
C ILE A 17 -23.70 -7.78 12.78
N THR A 18 -22.85 -7.02 13.48
CA THR A 18 -23.27 -5.79 14.16
C THR A 18 -23.37 -4.64 13.16
N GLY A 19 -24.57 -4.45 12.59
CA GLY A 19 -24.91 -3.21 11.90
C GLY A 19 -25.09 -2.07 12.91
N CYS A 20 -24.37 -0.97 12.74
CA CYS A 20 -24.49 0.24 13.55
C CYS A 20 -24.52 1.48 12.65
N GLY A 21 -25.41 2.42 12.94
CA GLY A 21 -25.71 3.58 12.10
C GLY A 21 -27.00 3.40 11.31
N GLY A 22 -28.13 4.03 11.63
CA GLY A 22 -28.36 5.05 12.67
C GLY A 22 -29.36 6.08 12.15
N GLY A 23 -30.65 5.75 12.18
CA GLY A 23 -31.72 6.60 11.66
C GLY A 23 -32.38 7.50 12.71
N GLY A 24 -32.80 8.67 12.26
CA GLY A 24 -33.62 9.66 12.98
C GLY A 24 -33.58 11.00 12.23
N GLY A 25 -34.64 11.80 12.16
CA GLY A 25 -36.00 11.65 12.70
C GLY A 25 -36.69 13.03 12.66
N ASP A 26 -37.93 13.08 12.17
CA ASP A 26 -38.65 14.33 11.86
C ASP A 26 -39.05 15.17 13.10
N GLY A 27 -39.27 16.49 12.93
CA GLY A 27 -39.58 17.36 14.08
C GLY A 27 -39.99 18.84 13.87
N GLY A 28 -41.02 19.11 13.06
CA GLY A 28 -42.09 20.11 13.29
C GLY A 28 -41.83 21.59 13.72
N SER A 29 -42.21 22.51 12.82
CA SER A 29 -43.09 23.70 13.01
C SER A 29 -42.90 24.65 14.20
N THR A 30 -42.72 25.97 14.00
CA THR A 30 -43.79 27.01 13.85
C THR A 30 -43.15 28.43 13.78
N SER A 31 -43.78 29.56 13.39
CA SER A 31 -45.02 29.87 12.64
C SER A 31 -45.10 31.39 12.31
N GLY A 32 -45.76 31.79 11.21
CA GLY A 32 -46.18 33.18 10.91
C GLY A 32 -45.56 33.79 9.63
N GLY A 33 -46.30 34.30 8.64
CA GLY A 33 -47.74 34.32 8.42
C GLY A 33 -48.24 35.63 7.80
N SER A 34 -48.65 35.61 6.52
CA SER A 34 -49.71 36.49 5.96
C SER A 34 -50.09 36.12 4.52
N SER A 35 -51.39 35.90 4.36
CA SER A 35 -52.24 35.79 3.18
C SER A 35 -51.81 36.51 1.90
N SER A 36 -51.98 35.85 0.74
CA SER A 36 -53.14 36.11 -0.16
C SER A 36 -53.16 35.16 -1.37
N SER A 37 -54.36 34.84 -1.86
CA SER A 37 -54.57 34.11 -3.12
C SER A 37 -54.17 34.96 -4.34
N SER A 38 -53.61 34.33 -5.37
CA SER A 38 -54.33 34.03 -6.62
C SER A 38 -53.38 33.67 -7.77
N GLU A 39 -53.77 32.62 -8.50
CA GLU A 39 -53.44 32.27 -9.90
C GLU A 39 -51.95 32.16 -10.31
N GLU A 40 -51.58 30.94 -10.65
CA GLU A 40 -50.27 30.51 -11.15
C GLU A 40 -50.22 30.61 -12.69
N PRO A 41 -49.30 31.40 -13.28
CA PRO A 41 -48.92 31.27 -14.68
C PRO A 41 -47.77 30.27 -14.83
N GLU A 42 -47.83 29.43 -15.87
CA GLU A 42 -46.75 28.51 -16.22
C GLU A 42 -45.41 29.26 -16.43
N PRO A 43 -44.27 28.72 -15.96
CA PRO A 43 -42.97 29.28 -16.30
C PRO A 43 -42.64 28.97 -17.76
N GLU A 44 -42.68 29.98 -18.63
CA GLU A 44 -42.17 29.87 -19.99
C GLU A 44 -40.69 29.44 -19.95
N ILE A 45 -40.37 28.33 -20.63
CA ILE A 45 -38.99 27.84 -20.75
C ILE A 45 -38.24 28.77 -21.70
N ALA A 46 -37.60 29.78 -21.14
CA ALA A 46 -36.62 30.60 -21.85
C ALA A 46 -35.40 29.72 -22.21
N THR A 47 -35.33 29.28 -23.47
CA THR A 47 -34.16 28.58 -24.02
C THR A 47 -32.98 29.54 -24.10
N VAL A 48 -32.26 29.70 -22.99
CA VAL A 48 -31.00 30.45 -22.93
C VAL A 48 -29.92 29.65 -23.64
N ILE A 49 -29.72 29.93 -24.93
CA ILE A 49 -28.51 29.53 -25.66
C ILE A 49 -27.39 30.48 -25.23
N GLU A 50 -26.87 30.27 -24.02
CA GLU A 50 -25.65 30.94 -23.57
C GLU A 50 -24.46 30.42 -24.38
N PRO A 51 -23.59 31.31 -24.91
CA PRO A 51 -22.38 30.87 -25.58
C PRO A 51 -21.50 30.13 -24.57
N ILE A 52 -20.87 29.04 -25.00
CA ILE A 52 -19.94 28.25 -24.19
C ILE A 52 -18.80 29.19 -23.74
N ALA A 53 -18.93 29.69 -22.51
CA ALA A 53 -17.93 30.55 -21.91
C ALA A 53 -16.66 29.73 -21.73
N THR A 54 -15.60 30.21 -22.38
CA THR A 54 -14.22 29.73 -22.29
C THR A 54 -13.88 29.20 -20.90
N VAL A 55 -13.34 27.99 -20.84
CA VAL A 55 -12.85 27.34 -19.61
C VAL A 55 -11.99 28.35 -18.84
N ASN A 56 -12.49 28.81 -17.68
CA ASN A 56 -11.76 29.78 -16.87
C ASN A 56 -10.45 29.15 -16.41
N LEU A 57 -9.34 29.73 -16.85
CA LEU A 57 -8.00 29.32 -16.44
C LEU A 57 -7.85 29.50 -14.92
N PHE A 58 -7.48 28.40 -14.23
CA PHE A 58 -7.21 28.40 -12.80
C PHE A 58 -6.01 29.30 -12.48
N SER A 59 -6.29 30.58 -12.23
CA SER A 59 -5.26 31.61 -12.03
C SER A 59 -4.71 31.64 -10.59
N ASP A 60 -5.42 31.01 -9.65
CA ASP A 60 -5.10 31.05 -8.21
C ASP A 60 -4.19 29.91 -7.72
N ILE A 61 -3.80 28.97 -8.60
CA ILE A 61 -2.95 27.82 -8.23
C ILE A 61 -1.61 27.92 -8.96
N VAL A 62 -0.67 28.65 -8.33
CA VAL A 62 0.74 28.66 -8.76
C VAL A 62 1.42 27.38 -8.26
N VAL A 63 1.51 26.38 -9.12
CA VAL A 63 2.29 25.16 -8.83
C VAL A 63 3.78 25.48 -8.98
N PRO A 64 4.63 25.20 -7.98
CA PRO A 64 6.08 25.40 -8.09
C PRO A 64 6.66 24.63 -9.28
N GLY A 65 7.62 25.22 -10.00
CA GLY A 65 8.24 24.60 -11.18
C GLY A 65 9.00 23.29 -10.90
N ASN A 66 9.20 22.93 -9.62
CA ASN A 66 9.80 21.70 -9.14
C ASN A 66 8.79 20.72 -8.50
N PHE A 67 7.48 20.93 -8.69
CA PHE A 67 6.45 20.02 -8.20
C PHE A 67 6.44 18.73 -9.02
N ASP A 68 6.65 17.58 -8.36
CA ASP A 68 6.56 16.27 -9.01
C ASP A 68 5.09 15.84 -9.11
N TRP A 69 4.60 15.71 -10.33
CA TRP A 69 3.27 15.20 -10.65
C TRP A 69 3.23 13.67 -10.76
N SER A 70 4.34 12.97 -10.56
CA SER A 70 4.36 11.51 -10.65
C SER A 70 3.51 10.89 -9.55
N SER A 71 2.67 9.92 -9.93
CA SER A 71 1.89 9.14 -8.98
C SER A 71 2.81 8.32 -8.08
N SER A 72 2.32 7.85 -6.94
CA SER A 72 3.07 6.96 -6.06
C SER A 72 2.25 5.74 -5.64
N LYS A 73 2.95 4.65 -5.35
CA LYS A 73 2.41 3.35 -4.91
C LYS A 73 2.94 3.10 -3.50
N THR A 74 2.05 3.06 -2.51
CA THR A 74 2.40 2.72 -1.12
C THR A 74 2.11 1.24 -0.86
N LEU A 75 3.08 0.53 -0.29
CA LEU A 75 3.02 -0.90 -0.01
C LEU A 75 3.64 -1.21 1.36
N THR A 76 3.00 -2.10 2.13
CA THR A 76 3.68 -2.78 3.23
C THR A 76 4.50 -3.93 2.64
N ILE A 77 5.80 -3.91 2.86
CA ILE A 77 6.74 -4.93 2.34
C ILE A 77 7.50 -5.53 3.52
N THR A 78 7.64 -6.85 3.51
CA THR A 78 8.58 -7.59 4.35
C THR A 78 9.80 -7.99 3.52
N VAL A 79 10.99 -7.63 3.99
CA VAL A 79 12.28 -8.06 3.43
C VAL A 79 12.82 -9.19 4.31
N ASP A 80 12.93 -10.38 3.72
CA ASP A 80 13.47 -11.59 4.34
C ASP A 80 14.94 -11.77 3.96
N ILE A 81 15.85 -11.71 4.93
CA ILE A 81 17.26 -12.05 4.72
C ILE A 81 17.42 -13.56 4.85
N THR A 82 17.79 -14.25 3.77
CA THR A 82 17.82 -15.71 3.71
C THR A 82 19.21 -16.26 3.37
N SER A 83 19.47 -17.51 3.75
CA SER A 83 20.62 -18.27 3.29
C SER A 83 20.34 -18.90 1.92
N SER A 84 21.27 -18.75 0.98
CA SER A 84 21.23 -19.48 -0.30
C SER A 84 21.63 -20.96 -0.18
N PHE A 85 22.17 -21.39 0.97
CA PHE A 85 22.75 -22.72 1.18
C PHE A 85 21.97 -23.58 2.18
N SER A 86 21.34 -22.97 3.18
CA SER A 86 20.60 -23.67 4.22
C SER A 86 19.11 -23.66 3.90
N LEU A 87 18.57 -24.84 3.59
CA LEU A 87 17.16 -25.05 3.31
C LEU A 87 16.45 -25.66 4.53
N ARG A 88 15.20 -25.28 4.75
CA ARG A 88 14.27 -25.95 5.66
C ARG A 88 12.95 -26.16 4.93
N ASP A 89 12.44 -27.40 4.94
CA ASP A 89 11.20 -27.77 4.26
C ASP A 89 11.16 -27.35 2.76
N GLY A 90 12.33 -27.41 2.11
CA GLY A 90 12.53 -27.01 0.70
C GLY A 90 12.60 -25.50 0.45
N LYS A 91 12.52 -24.64 1.48
CA LYS A 91 12.63 -23.18 1.38
C LYS A 91 13.94 -22.68 2.00
N GLN A 92 14.45 -21.54 1.51
CA GLN A 92 15.61 -20.89 2.11
C GLN A 92 15.34 -20.49 3.57
N ARG A 93 16.28 -20.78 4.47
CA ARG A 93 16.18 -20.43 5.90
C ARG A 93 16.57 -18.98 6.13
N CYS A 94 15.78 -18.23 6.89
CA CYS A 94 16.11 -16.86 7.28
C CYS A 94 17.35 -16.82 8.18
N ILE A 95 18.21 -15.81 7.98
CA ILE A 95 19.42 -15.59 8.77
C ILE A 95 19.06 -14.77 10.00
N ARG A 96 19.02 -15.44 11.17
CA ARG A 96 18.76 -14.80 12.46
C ARG A 96 19.78 -13.69 12.77
N GLY A 97 19.36 -12.74 13.60
CA GLY A 97 20.12 -11.54 13.96
C GLY A 97 19.58 -10.28 13.29
N SER A 98 19.93 -9.13 13.86
CA SER A 98 19.59 -7.81 13.30
C SER A 98 20.67 -7.35 12.33
N HIS A 99 20.29 -7.19 11.07
CA HIS A 99 21.16 -6.83 9.95
C HIS A 99 20.75 -5.46 9.41
N ILE A 100 21.71 -4.69 8.89
CA ILE A 100 21.41 -3.41 8.23
C ILE A 100 20.92 -3.71 6.82
N ILE A 101 19.81 -3.09 6.42
CA ILE A 101 19.22 -3.20 5.08
C ILE A 101 19.12 -1.81 4.48
N ASP A 102 19.80 -1.59 3.35
CA ASP A 102 19.74 -0.38 2.55
C ASP A 102 18.94 -0.61 1.27
N LEU A 103 18.03 0.31 0.95
CA LEU A 103 17.24 0.32 -0.29
C LEU A 103 17.71 1.46 -1.19
N TYR A 104 17.89 1.16 -2.48
CA TYR A 104 18.27 2.10 -3.52
C TYR A 104 17.30 2.04 -4.70
N ASN A 105 16.88 3.18 -5.22
CA ASN A 105 16.27 3.26 -6.54
C ASN A 105 17.36 3.08 -7.62
N THR A 106 17.12 2.20 -8.59
CA THR A 106 18.00 1.95 -9.74
C THR A 106 17.39 2.32 -11.10
N SER A 107 16.52 3.35 -11.15
CA SER A 107 16.05 3.99 -12.41
C SER A 107 17.19 4.32 -13.39
N ASP A 108 18.36 4.72 -12.87
CA ASP A 108 19.63 4.69 -13.58
C ASP A 108 20.58 3.71 -12.85
N PRO A 109 20.97 2.57 -13.45
CA PRO A 109 21.86 1.61 -12.80
C PRO A 109 23.29 2.14 -12.58
N LYS A 110 23.68 3.25 -13.23
CA LYS A 110 24.98 3.89 -13.01
C LYS A 110 24.98 4.82 -11.79
N ASN A 111 23.82 5.34 -11.41
CA ASN A 111 23.64 6.33 -10.36
C ASN A 111 22.51 5.90 -9.41
N PRO A 112 22.69 4.80 -8.64
CA PRO A 112 21.69 4.36 -7.67
C PRO A 112 21.48 5.44 -6.59
N VAL A 113 20.22 5.82 -6.38
CA VAL A 113 19.85 6.82 -5.37
C VAL A 113 19.41 6.09 -4.10
N HIS A 114 20.08 6.38 -2.97
CA HIS A 114 19.67 5.84 -1.67
C HIS A 114 18.28 6.35 -1.29
N TYR A 115 17.44 5.44 -0.80
CA TYR A 115 16.04 5.72 -0.44
C TYR A 115 15.78 5.51 1.05
N TYR A 116 16.30 4.42 1.62
CA TYR A 116 15.97 4.02 2.98
C TYR A 116 17.08 3.15 3.58
N THR A 117 17.25 3.23 4.90
CA THR A 117 18.07 2.32 5.71
C THR A 117 17.25 1.85 6.91
N GLY A 118 17.23 0.55 7.16
CA GLY A 118 16.57 -0.05 8.31
C GLY A 118 17.38 -1.17 8.95
N LEU A 119 16.84 -1.74 10.03
CA LEU A 119 17.39 -2.89 10.74
C LEU A 119 16.37 -4.02 10.75
N SER A 120 16.80 -5.24 10.40
CA SER A 120 15.96 -6.41 10.58
C SER A 120 15.74 -6.73 12.06
N ASP A 121 14.63 -7.40 12.34
CA ASP A 121 14.36 -8.02 13.63
C ASP A 121 15.33 -9.18 13.93
N ARG A 122 15.11 -9.88 15.05
CA ARG A 122 15.99 -10.98 15.48
C ARG A 122 15.88 -12.24 14.60
N HIS A 123 14.88 -12.34 13.75
CA HIS A 123 14.63 -13.49 12.87
C HIS A 123 15.20 -13.27 11.46
N GLY A 124 15.55 -12.02 11.11
CA GLY A 124 16.06 -11.63 9.80
C GLY A 124 15.01 -10.95 8.92
N HIS A 125 13.89 -10.50 9.49
CA HIS A 125 12.80 -9.83 8.77
C HIS A 125 12.83 -8.32 8.99
N LEU A 126 12.59 -7.53 7.94
CA LEU A 126 12.27 -6.10 8.05
C LEU A 126 10.92 -5.85 7.38
N THR A 127 9.90 -5.52 8.17
CA THR A 127 8.58 -5.10 7.65
C THR A 127 8.39 -3.61 7.86
N ASP A 128 8.14 -2.87 6.78
CA ASP A 128 7.86 -1.43 6.83
C ASP A 128 6.89 -1.02 5.70
N VAL A 129 6.40 0.22 5.75
CA VAL A 129 5.53 0.83 4.74
C VAL A 129 6.36 1.75 3.84
N PHE A 130 6.48 1.38 2.56
CA PHE A 130 7.27 2.12 1.58
C PHE A 130 6.37 2.78 0.54
N THR A 131 6.69 4.01 0.15
CA THR A 131 5.99 4.77 -0.90
C THR A 131 6.93 5.01 -2.08
N PHE A 132 6.66 4.35 -3.19
CA PHE A 132 7.49 4.42 -4.39
C PHE A 132 6.87 5.35 -5.45
N PRO A 133 7.60 6.35 -5.95
CA PRO A 133 7.18 7.12 -7.14
C PRO A 133 7.07 6.23 -8.39
N ALA A 134 6.06 6.45 -9.22
CA ALA A 134 5.77 5.63 -10.40
C ALA A 134 6.80 5.74 -11.54
N HIS A 135 7.72 6.71 -11.46
CA HIS A 135 8.84 6.83 -12.39
C HIS A 135 10.05 5.95 -12.01
N TRP A 136 9.95 5.18 -10.92
CA TRP A 136 10.98 4.24 -10.48
C TRP A 136 10.87 2.92 -11.24
N LYS A 137 11.99 2.43 -11.77
CA LYS A 137 12.01 1.18 -12.57
C LYS A 137 12.30 -0.06 -11.73
N SER A 138 13.27 0.06 -10.84
CA SER A 138 13.75 -1.05 -10.05
C SER A 138 14.25 -0.62 -8.68
N LEU A 139 14.09 -1.51 -7.71
CA LEU A 139 14.54 -1.39 -6.34
C LEU A 139 15.71 -2.34 -6.14
N ASN A 140 16.84 -1.83 -5.64
CA ASN A 140 17.98 -2.64 -5.26
C ASN A 140 18.11 -2.66 -3.73
N ILE A 141 18.10 -3.84 -3.14
CA ILE A 141 18.12 -4.08 -1.70
C ILE A 141 19.47 -4.68 -1.33
N ILE A 142 20.19 -4.03 -0.43
CA ILE A 142 21.51 -4.45 0.04
C ILE A 142 21.42 -4.76 1.54
N ALA A 143 21.54 -6.02 1.92
CA ALA A 143 21.67 -6.42 3.33
C ALA A 143 23.14 -6.57 3.70
N ASN A 144 23.54 -6.05 4.86
CA ASN A 144 24.87 -6.25 5.45
C ASN A 144 24.77 -7.27 6.59
N VAL A 145 25.26 -8.49 6.32
CA VAL A 145 25.15 -9.66 7.20
C VAL A 145 26.55 -10.14 7.52
N ASN A 146 26.96 -10.07 8.79
CA ASN A 146 28.31 -10.43 9.25
C ASN A 146 29.46 -9.77 8.45
N GLY A 147 29.23 -8.56 7.92
CA GLY A 147 30.19 -7.83 7.07
C GLY A 147 30.17 -8.22 5.59
N GLN A 148 29.39 -9.22 5.19
CA GLN A 148 29.10 -9.53 3.79
C GLN A 148 27.91 -8.69 3.29
N LYS A 149 28.04 -8.12 2.10
CA LYS A 149 26.92 -7.47 1.40
C LYS A 149 26.21 -8.48 0.51
N CYS A 150 24.93 -8.70 0.77
CA CYS A 150 24.02 -9.50 -0.04
C CYS A 150 23.09 -8.56 -0.80
N THR A 151 22.80 -8.85 -2.07
CA THR A 151 22.10 -7.90 -2.94
C THR A 151 21.01 -8.61 -3.76
N SER A 152 19.78 -8.08 -3.71
CA SER A 152 18.66 -8.49 -4.57
C SER A 152 18.09 -7.27 -5.30
N THR A 153 17.74 -7.43 -6.57
CA THR A 153 17.12 -6.37 -7.39
C THR A 153 15.75 -6.80 -7.87
N TYR A 154 14.76 -5.91 -7.78
CA TYR A 154 13.36 -6.13 -8.13
C TYR A 154 12.87 -5.06 -9.10
N THR A 155 12.09 -5.46 -10.12
CA THR A 155 11.31 -4.53 -10.96
C THR A 155 10.14 -3.98 -10.14
N LEU A 156 9.86 -2.67 -10.17
CA LEU A 156 8.78 -2.10 -9.34
C LEU A 156 7.37 -2.61 -9.70
N ASP A 157 7.15 -2.95 -10.97
CA ASP A 157 5.91 -3.53 -11.46
C ASP A 157 5.65 -4.94 -10.89
N GLU A 158 6.72 -5.63 -10.48
CA GLU A 158 6.74 -7.02 -10.00
C GLU A 158 6.93 -7.13 -8.47
N ILE A 159 6.95 -6.00 -7.73
CA ILE A 159 7.13 -6.03 -6.27
C ILE A 159 5.95 -6.74 -5.59
N GLU A 160 6.25 -7.90 -5.01
CA GLU A 160 5.42 -8.63 -4.06
C GLU A 160 5.48 -8.01 -2.65
N THR A 161 4.61 -8.45 -1.75
CA THR A 161 4.63 -8.04 -0.33
C THR A 161 5.78 -8.67 0.47
N VAL A 162 6.46 -9.69 -0.08
CA VAL A 162 7.62 -10.34 0.52
C VAL A 162 8.77 -10.33 -0.50
N LEU A 163 9.91 -9.74 -0.13
CA LEU A 163 11.11 -9.66 -0.94
C LEU A 163 12.24 -10.43 -0.25
N ILE A 164 13.03 -11.18 -1.00
CA ILE A 164 14.03 -12.12 -0.47
C ILE A 164 15.45 -11.66 -0.81
N VAL A 165 16.26 -11.39 0.21
CA VAL A 165 17.69 -11.08 0.07
C VAL A 165 18.49 -12.33 0.39
N SER A 166 18.88 -13.09 -0.64
CA SER A 166 19.70 -14.28 -0.49
C SER A 166 21.17 -13.93 -0.24
N CYS A 167 21.71 -14.45 0.87
CA CYS A 167 23.10 -14.35 1.29
C CYS A 167 23.85 -15.67 1.14
N GLY A 168 25.12 -15.59 0.76
CA GLY A 168 26.03 -16.74 0.61
C GLY A 168 26.59 -17.25 1.95
N ILE A 169 25.72 -17.46 2.95
CA ILE A 169 26.10 -17.83 4.31
C ILE A 169 25.51 -19.19 4.65
N VAL A 170 26.34 -20.14 5.06
CA VAL A 170 25.88 -21.44 5.58
C VAL A 170 25.43 -21.24 7.03
N LEU A 171 24.20 -21.62 7.33
CA LEU A 171 23.68 -21.72 8.70
C LEU A 171 23.88 -23.15 9.19
N GLU A 172 24.49 -23.29 10.36
CA GLU A 172 24.59 -24.57 11.08
C GLU A 172 23.18 -25.10 11.42
N GLU A 173 23.00 -26.42 11.41
CA GLU A 173 21.76 -27.04 11.89
C GLU A 173 21.69 -26.90 13.42
N ASP A 174 20.50 -26.53 13.93
CA ASP A 174 20.22 -26.35 15.38
C ASP A 174 20.08 -27.72 16.08
#